data_AF-T1BXQ9-F1
#
_entry.id   AF-T1BXQ9-F1
#
_cell.length_a   1.000
_cell.length_b   1.000
_cell.length_c   1.000
_cell.angle_alpha   90.00
_cell.angle_beta   90.00
_cell.angle_gamma   90.00
#
_symmetry.space_group_name_H-M   'P 1'
#
loop_
_entity.id
_entity.type
_entity.pdbx_description
1 polymer ?
#
loop_
_entity_poly.entity_id
_entity_poly.type
_entity_poly.pdbx_seq_one_letter_code
_entity_poly.pdbx_strand_id
1 'polypeptide(L)'
;MRIQILEEKTARFTEMNQSQLSSLLTPLGEKLKEFGERVQQSSEKESEQRMLLKLEISKLMDLNSMMTRETSSLTQALKGDSRSQGAWGEMILERTLEMSGLRENREFRVQASFTDEEGARLRPDIIIDLPEGRHLVVDSKVS
;
A
#
# COMPACT_ATOMS: atom_id res chain seq x y z
N MET A 1 -4.65 -49.77 71.62
CA MET A 1 -4.98 -48.34 71.84
C MET A 1 -3.85 -47.39 71.43
N ARG A 2 -2.61 -47.48 71.95
CA ARG A 2 -1.53 -46.52 71.60
C ARG A 2 -1.04 -46.59 70.14
N ILE A 3 -0.99 -47.78 69.52
CA ILE A 3 -0.52 -47.94 68.13
C ILE A 3 -1.53 -47.35 67.13
N GLN A 4 -2.83 -47.58 67.34
CA GLN A 4 -3.90 -46.95 66.53
C GLN A 4 -3.85 -45.42 66.57
N ILE A 5 -3.59 -44.81 67.74
CA ILE A 5 -3.45 -43.35 67.86
C ILE A 5 -2.25 -42.84 67.06
N LEU A 6 -1.16 -43.61 66.96
CA LEU A 6 0.02 -43.23 66.21
C LEU A 6 -0.22 -43.34 64.69
N GLU A 7 -0.88 -44.41 64.24
CA GLU A 7 -1.29 -44.58 62.83
C GLU A 7 -2.27 -43.48 62.41
N GLU A 8 -3.28 -43.19 63.22
CA GLU A 8 -4.28 -42.15 62.94
C GLU A 8 -3.64 -40.76 62.85
N LYS A 9 -2.70 -40.44 63.75
CA LYS A 9 -1.93 -39.18 63.69
C LYS A 9 -1.01 -39.12 62.47
N THR A 10 -0.42 -40.23 62.06
CA THR A 10 0.44 -40.30 60.88
C THR A 10 -0.37 -40.11 59.60
N ALA A 11 -1.53 -40.77 59.49
CA ALA A 11 -2.45 -40.61 58.37
C ALA A 11 -2.94 -39.15 58.24
N ARG A 12 -3.40 -38.55 59.35
CA ARG A 12 -3.79 -37.12 59.39
C ARG A 12 -2.65 -36.19 59.01
N PHE A 13 -1.43 -36.48 59.45
CA PHE A 13 -0.26 -35.67 59.12
C PHE A 13 0.07 -35.73 57.63
N THR A 14 0.02 -36.91 57.01
CA THR A 14 0.24 -37.07 55.57
C THR A 14 -0.86 -36.37 54.76
N GLU A 15 -2.11 -36.51 55.17
CA GLU A 15 -3.26 -35.88 54.51
C GLU A 15 -3.20 -34.35 54.60
N MET A 16 -2.81 -33.80 55.76
CA MET A 16 -2.61 -32.37 55.96
C MET A 16 -1.44 -31.83 55.11
N ASN A 17 -0.33 -32.55 55.02
CA ASN A 17 0.79 -32.18 54.14
C ASN A 17 0.38 -32.21 52.67
N GLN A 18 -0.39 -33.21 52.24
CA GLN A 18 -0.87 -33.30 50.86
C GLN A 18 -1.84 -32.16 50.53
N SER A 19 -2.71 -31.79 51.47
CA SER A 19 -3.61 -30.63 51.36
C SER A 19 -2.84 -29.30 51.28
N GLN A 20 -1.80 -29.11 52.09
CA GLN A 20 -0.96 -27.91 52.04
C GLN A 20 -0.11 -27.83 50.77
N LEU A 21 0.42 -28.96 50.29
CA LEU A 21 1.15 -29.00 49.03
C LEU A 21 0.23 -28.71 47.83
N SER A 22 -0.97 -29.28 47.82
CA SER A 22 -1.94 -29.03 46.74
C SER A 22 -2.42 -27.57 46.73
N SER A 23 -2.63 -26.94 47.90
CA SER A 23 -3.03 -25.53 47.95
C SER A 23 -1.94 -24.57 47.41
N LEU A 24 -0.67 -24.98 47.47
CA LEU A 24 0.45 -24.22 46.89
C LEU A 24 0.69 -24.54 45.42
N LEU A 25 0.55 -25.81 45.02
CA LEU A 25 0.86 -26.26 43.66
C LEU A 25 -0.26 -25.98 42.66
N THR A 26 -1.52 -26.00 43.08
CA THR A 26 -2.66 -25.71 42.19
C THR A 26 -2.57 -24.30 41.59
N PRO A 27 -2.37 -23.22 42.37
CA PRO A 27 -2.22 -21.87 41.81
C PRO A 27 -1.01 -21.76 40.87
N LEU A 28 0.07 -22.48 41.14
CA LEU A 28 1.25 -22.49 40.27
C LEU A 28 0.94 -23.15 38.93
N GLY A 29 0.23 -24.28 38.93
CA GLY A 29 -0.23 -24.95 37.71
C GLY A 29 -1.15 -24.08 36.87
N GLU A 30 -2.09 -23.37 37.51
CA GLU A 30 -2.97 -22.41 36.84
C GLU A 30 -2.17 -21.24 36.22
N LYS A 31 -1.20 -20.68 36.95
CA LYS A 31 -0.35 -19.59 36.44
C LYS A 31 0.55 -20.04 35.28
N LEU A 32 1.07 -21.27 35.32
CA LEU A 32 1.84 -21.84 34.22
C LEU A 32 0.98 -22.05 32.97
N LYS A 33 -0.29 -22.46 33.15
CA LYS A 33 -1.25 -22.59 32.06
C LYS A 33 -1.56 -21.22 31.44
N GLU A 34 -1.92 -20.23 32.25
CA GLU A 34 -2.14 -18.85 31.79
C GLU A 34 -0.91 -18.28 31.07
N PHE A 35 0.29 -18.56 31.58
CA PHE A 35 1.54 -18.15 30.94
C PHE A 35 1.71 -18.81 29.58
N GLY A 36 1.50 -20.13 29.48
CA GLY A 36 1.56 -20.86 28.22
C GLY A 36 0.59 -20.31 27.17
N GLU A 37 -0.65 -20.02 27.56
CA GLU A 37 -1.66 -19.42 26.69
C GLU A 37 -1.24 -18.03 26.21
N ARG A 38 -0.68 -17.18 27.07
CA ARG A 38 -0.18 -15.85 26.70
C ARG A 38 1.01 -15.92 25.74
N VAL A 39 1.94 -16.86 25.96
CA VAL A 39 3.08 -17.06 25.07
C VAL A 39 2.61 -17.51 23.68
N GLN A 40 1.66 -18.46 23.63
CA GLN A 40 1.10 -18.92 22.37
C GLN A 40 0.39 -17.79 21.61
N GLN A 41 -0.48 -17.02 22.29
CA GLN A 41 -1.17 -15.87 21.68
C GLN A 41 -0.18 -14.79 21.20
N SER A 42 0.91 -14.55 21.94
CA SER A 42 1.93 -13.59 21.53
C SER A 42 2.66 -14.05 20.28
N SER A 43 3.02 -15.34 20.21
CA SER A 43 3.68 -15.95 19.05
C SER A 43 2.80 -15.89 17.79
N GLU A 44 1.51 -16.18 17.94
CA GLU A 44 0.53 -16.09 16.85
C GLU A 44 0.40 -14.66 16.32
N LYS A 45 0.20 -13.67 17.21
CA LYS A 45 0.14 -12.25 16.81
C LYS A 45 1.42 -11.78 16.13
N GLU A 46 2.59 -12.19 16.63
CA GLU A 46 3.87 -11.80 16.03
C GLU A 46 4.04 -12.41 14.62
N SER A 47 3.55 -13.64 14.42
CA SER A 47 3.53 -14.30 13.12
C SER A 47 2.62 -13.57 12.12
N GLU A 48 1.41 -13.19 12.54
CA GLU A 48 0.47 -12.41 11.72
C GLU A 48 1.07 -11.05 11.32
N GLN A 49 1.66 -10.32 12.29
CA GLN A 49 2.33 -9.05 12.03
C GLN A 49 3.50 -9.20 11.04
N ARG A 50 4.30 -10.27 11.17
CA ARG A 50 5.37 -10.56 10.21
C ARG A 50 4.84 -10.86 8.81
N MET A 51 3.73 -11.58 8.69
CA MET A 51 3.09 -11.83 7.40
C MET A 51 2.62 -10.52 6.76
N LEU A 52 1.93 -9.66 7.51
CA LEU A 52 1.48 -8.35 7.02
C LEU A 52 2.66 -7.48 6.56
N LEU A 53 3.74 -7.42 7.34
CA LEU A 53 4.94 -6.68 6.97
C LEU A 53 5.56 -7.23 5.67
N LYS A 54 5.64 -8.55 5.51
CA LYS A 54 6.15 -9.17 4.29
C LYS A 54 5.31 -8.80 3.06
N LEU A 55 3.99 -8.77 3.20
CA LEU A 55 3.08 -8.35 2.13
C LEU A 55 3.32 -6.88 1.74
N GLU A 56 3.46 -5.99 2.73
CA GLU A 56 3.70 -4.56 2.46
C GLU A 56 5.06 -4.34 1.81
N ILE A 57 6.11 -5.06 2.24
CA ILE A 57 7.43 -5.02 1.60
C ILE A 57 7.33 -5.49 0.14
N SER A 58 6.62 -6.60 -0.12
CA SER A 58 6.43 -7.10 -1.49
C SER A 58 5.75 -6.05 -2.37
N LYS A 59 4.68 -5.43 -1.86
CA LYS A 59 3.96 -4.36 -2.55
C LYS A 59 4.86 -3.15 -2.84
N LEU A 60 5.70 -2.74 -1.88
CA LEU A 60 6.68 -1.67 -2.08
C LEU A 60 7.72 -2.03 -3.15
N MET A 61 8.20 -3.28 -3.18
CA MET A 61 9.11 -3.76 -4.21
C MET A 61 8.47 -3.73 -5.60
N ASP A 62 7.20 -4.13 -5.71
CA ASP A 62 6.45 -4.09 -6.97
C ASP A 62 6.25 -2.65 -7.46
N LEU A 63 5.84 -1.74 -6.57
CA LEU A 63 5.71 -0.31 -6.84
C LEU A 63 7.04 0.30 -7.30
N ASN A 64 8.16 -0.05 -6.65
CA ASN A 64 9.48 0.45 -7.01
C ASN A 64 9.92 -0.08 -8.39
N SER A 65 9.63 -1.35 -8.70
CA SER A 65 9.86 -1.94 -10.02
C SER A 65 9.04 -1.23 -11.12
N MET A 66 7.77 -0.93 -10.85
CA MET A 66 6.92 -0.17 -11.77
C MET A 66 7.45 1.25 -11.98
N MET A 67 7.76 1.97 -10.90
CA MET A 67 8.31 3.33 -10.95
C MET A 67 9.64 3.38 -11.72
N THR A 68 10.52 2.41 -11.49
CA THR A 68 11.81 2.31 -12.22
C THR A 68 11.56 2.08 -13.71
N ARG A 69 10.59 1.24 -14.08
CA ARG A 69 10.21 1.02 -15.48
C ARG A 69 9.62 2.29 -16.11
N GLU A 70 8.67 2.94 -15.45
CA GLU A 70 8.07 4.19 -15.92
C GLU A 70 9.13 5.29 -16.06
N THR A 71 10.04 5.41 -15.10
CA THR A 71 11.13 6.39 -15.15
C THR A 71 12.14 6.08 -16.26
N SER A 72 12.42 4.80 -16.52
CA SER A 72 13.28 4.38 -17.65
C SER A 72 12.62 4.68 -18.98
N SER A 73 11.33 4.32 -19.16
CA SER A 73 10.54 4.66 -20.33
C SER A 73 10.45 6.17 -20.54
N LEU A 74 10.24 6.94 -19.46
CA LEU A 74 10.23 8.39 -19.48
C LEU A 74 11.60 8.96 -19.87
N THR A 75 12.68 8.48 -19.26
CA THR A 75 14.04 8.92 -19.57
C THR A 75 14.41 8.60 -21.03
N GLN A 76 13.97 7.45 -21.53
CA GLN A 76 14.20 7.06 -22.92
C GLN A 76 13.37 7.88 -23.90
N ALA A 77 12.12 8.23 -23.55
CA ALA A 77 11.31 9.19 -24.31
C ALA A 77 11.93 10.61 -24.30
N LEU A 78 12.53 11.03 -23.18
CA LEU A 78 13.17 12.34 -23.06
C LEU A 78 14.55 12.41 -23.74
N LYS A 79 15.30 11.30 -23.81
CA LYS A 79 16.61 11.21 -24.47
C LYS A 79 16.56 10.81 -25.95
N GLY A 80 15.47 10.17 -26.37
CA GLY A 80 15.33 9.56 -27.69
C GLY A 80 14.46 10.38 -28.64
N ASP A 81 15.09 11.29 -29.37
CA ASP A 81 14.58 11.97 -30.56
C ASP A 81 13.53 13.09 -30.32
N SER A 82 13.68 14.18 -31.07
CA SER A 82 12.87 15.42 -31.02
C SER A 82 11.36 15.19 -31.07
N ARG A 83 10.94 14.11 -31.73
CA ARG A 83 9.54 13.69 -31.86
C ARG A 83 8.95 13.15 -30.56
N SER A 84 9.75 12.50 -29.72
CA SER A 84 9.31 11.93 -28.43
C SER A 84 9.19 13.01 -27.36
N GLN A 85 10.02 14.06 -27.43
CA GLN A 85 9.91 15.24 -26.58
C GLN A 85 8.64 16.05 -26.91
N GLY A 86 8.31 16.22 -28.18
CA GLY A 86 7.04 16.82 -28.62
C GLY A 86 5.82 16.04 -28.12
N ALA A 87 5.80 14.72 -28.32
CA ALA A 87 4.71 13.86 -27.83
C ALA A 87 4.54 13.90 -26.29
N TRP A 88 5.61 14.13 -25.54
CA TRP A 88 5.56 14.31 -24.09
C TRP A 88 5.06 15.70 -23.67
N GLY A 89 5.44 16.75 -24.41
CA GLY A 89 4.87 18.09 -24.26
C GLY A 89 3.36 18.08 -24.45
N GLU A 90 2.88 17.38 -25.47
CA GLU A 90 1.46 17.17 -25.75
C GLU A 90 0.76 16.44 -24.58
N MET A 91 1.33 15.34 -24.09
CA MET A 91 0.77 14.55 -22.97
C MET A 91 0.70 15.34 -21.65
N ILE A 92 1.73 16.14 -21.33
CA ILE A 92 1.71 16.99 -20.14
C ILE A 92 0.67 18.10 -20.26
N LEU A 93 0.56 18.70 -21.45
CA LEU A 93 -0.41 19.76 -21.70
C LEU A 93 -1.84 19.22 -21.54
N GLU A 94 -2.15 18.07 -22.15
CA GLU A 94 -3.42 17.36 -21.99
C GLU A 94 -3.75 17.12 -20.50
N ARG A 95 -2.81 16.53 -19.76
CA ARG A 95 -3.01 16.23 -18.33
C ARG A 95 -3.23 17.48 -17.49
N THR A 96 -2.58 18.59 -17.84
CA THR A 96 -2.74 19.88 -17.16
C THR A 96 -4.12 20.47 -17.39
N LEU A 97 -4.64 20.35 -18.62
CA LEU A 97 -5.98 20.81 -18.98
C LEU A 97 -7.06 20.01 -18.26
N GLU A 98 -6.92 18.68 -18.20
CA GLU A 98 -7.82 17.82 -17.43
C GLU A 98 -7.84 18.19 -15.94
N MET A 99 -6.66 18.40 -15.33
CA MET A 99 -6.55 18.82 -13.93
C MET A 99 -7.15 20.21 -13.69
N SER A 100 -7.15 21.09 -14.68
CA SER A 100 -7.80 22.40 -14.61
C SER A 100 -9.33 22.35 -14.75
N GLY A 101 -9.89 21.15 -15.00
CA GLY A 101 -11.33 20.90 -15.09
C GLY A 101 -11.90 20.97 -16.51
N LEU A 102 -11.05 21.08 -17.54
CA LEU A 102 -11.45 21.05 -18.95
C LEU A 102 -11.60 19.59 -19.39
N ARG A 103 -12.61 19.26 -20.21
CA ARG A 103 -12.81 17.90 -20.72
C ARG A 103 -12.46 17.83 -22.20
N GLU A 104 -11.78 16.75 -22.57
CA GLU A 104 -11.46 16.44 -23.96
C GLU A 104 -12.76 16.28 -24.77
N ASN A 105 -12.75 16.75 -26.01
CA ASN A 105 -13.89 16.75 -26.94
C ASN A 105 -15.09 17.62 -26.52
N ARG A 106 -14.92 18.47 -25.50
CA ARG A 106 -15.94 19.44 -25.08
C ARG A 106 -15.36 20.83 -24.85
N GLU A 107 -14.34 20.94 -23.99
CA GLU A 107 -13.65 22.20 -23.70
C GLU A 107 -12.27 22.29 -24.37
N PHE A 108 -11.66 21.16 -24.75
CA PHE A 108 -10.45 21.17 -25.57
C PHE A 108 -10.39 19.96 -26.53
N ARG A 109 -9.59 20.06 -27.58
CA ARG A 109 -9.43 19.05 -28.64
C ARG A 109 -7.95 18.85 -28.98
N VAL A 110 -7.51 17.59 -29.02
CA VAL A 110 -6.13 17.17 -29.36
C VAL A 110 -6.09 16.73 -30.83
N GLN A 111 -5.09 17.18 -31.60
CA GLN A 111 -4.88 16.84 -33.02
C GLN A 111 -6.01 17.19 -34.02
N ALA A 112 -6.59 18.38 -33.95
CA ALA A 112 -7.47 18.84 -35.02
C ALA A 112 -6.63 19.29 -36.22
N SER A 113 -6.47 18.43 -37.24
CA SER A 113 -5.83 18.85 -38.49
C SER A 113 -6.76 19.81 -39.24
N PHE A 114 -6.38 21.08 -39.34
CA PHE A 114 -7.08 22.05 -40.17
C PHE A 114 -6.39 22.14 -41.53
N THR A 115 -7.21 22.21 -42.58
CA THR A 115 -6.76 22.56 -43.92
C THR A 115 -7.15 24.01 -44.12
N ASP A 116 -6.15 24.89 -44.24
CA ASP A 116 -6.38 26.29 -44.56
C ASP A 116 -6.95 26.43 -46.00
N GLU A 117 -7.55 27.56 -46.34
CA GLU A 117 -8.14 27.82 -47.66
C GLU A 117 -7.11 27.72 -48.81
N GLU A 118 -5.81 27.86 -48.48
CA GLU A 118 -4.68 27.71 -49.40
C GLU A 118 -4.06 26.29 -49.42
N GLY A 119 -4.66 25.31 -48.74
CA GLY A 119 -4.22 23.90 -48.76
C GLY A 119 -3.03 23.57 -47.85
N ALA A 120 -2.56 24.51 -47.02
CA ALA A 120 -1.55 24.27 -46.01
C ALA A 120 -2.15 23.55 -44.78
N ARG A 121 -1.48 22.47 -44.35
CA ARG A 121 -1.93 21.64 -43.22
C ARG A 121 -1.38 22.21 -41.92
N LEU A 122 -2.21 22.95 -41.19
CA LEU A 122 -1.89 23.45 -39.85
C LEU A 122 -2.27 22.37 -38.83
N ARG A 123 -1.27 21.89 -38.08
CA ARG A 123 -1.43 20.94 -36.98
C ARG A 123 -1.11 21.63 -35.66
N PRO A 124 -2.08 22.33 -35.06
CA PRO A 124 -1.94 22.77 -33.67
C PRO A 124 -1.97 21.56 -32.73
N ASP A 125 -1.15 21.57 -31.69
CA ASP A 125 -1.06 20.50 -30.69
C ASP A 125 -2.40 20.36 -29.93
N ILE A 126 -2.92 21.47 -29.38
CA ILE A 126 -4.21 21.50 -28.66
C ILE A 126 -5.00 22.79 -28.96
N ILE A 127 -6.32 22.65 -29.12
CA ILE A 127 -7.26 23.79 -29.20
C ILE A 127 -8.20 23.76 -28.00
N ILE A 128 -8.29 24.88 -27.28
CA ILE A 128 -9.21 25.09 -26.17
C ILE A 128 -10.37 25.96 -26.66
N ASP A 129 -11.59 25.49 -26.46
CA ASP A 129 -12.82 26.16 -26.85
C ASP A 129 -13.31 27.07 -25.70
N LEU A 130 -13.31 28.38 -25.94
CA LEU A 130 -13.69 29.39 -24.95
C LEU A 130 -15.16 29.85 -25.15
N PRO A 131 -15.80 30.41 -24.12
CA PRO A 131 -17.11 31.04 -24.25
C PRO A 131 -17.11 32.15 -25.32
N GLU A 132 -18.28 32.36 -25.94
CA GLU A 132 -18.50 33.31 -27.04
C GLU A 132 -17.89 32.91 -28.39
N GLY A 133 -17.60 31.62 -28.60
CA GLY A 133 -17.12 31.09 -29.88
C GLY A 133 -15.67 31.47 -30.18
N ARG A 134 -14.87 31.71 -29.14
CA ARG A 134 -13.43 31.99 -29.27
C ARG A 134 -12.63 30.70 -29.14
N HIS A 135 -11.50 30.63 -29.83
CA HIS A 135 -10.60 29.48 -29.80
C HIS A 135 -9.21 29.92 -29.36
N LEU A 136 -8.59 29.17 -28.44
CA LEU A 136 -7.20 29.35 -28.02
C LEU A 136 -6.38 28.18 -28.53
N VAL A 137 -5.37 28.48 -29.34
CA VAL A 137 -4.44 27.48 -29.88
C VAL A 137 -3.18 27.45 -29.00
N VAL A 138 -2.80 26.26 -28.53
CA VAL A 138 -1.63 26.06 -27.68
C VAL A 138 -0.66 25.10 -28.37
N ASP A 139 0.59 25.55 -28.51
CA ASP A 139 1.72 24.79 -29.06
C ASP A 139 2.64 24.37 -27.90
N SER A 140 2.84 23.07 -27.71
CA SER A 140 3.61 22.53 -26.58
C SER A 140 5.11 22.48 -26.93
N LYS A 141 5.73 23.65 -27.08
CA LYS A 141 7.16 23.70 -27.38
C LYS A 141 7.99 23.49 -26.11
N VAL A 142 8.50 22.27 -25.93
CA VAL A 142 9.46 21.92 -24.88
C VAL A 142 10.88 22.24 -25.37
N SER A 143 11.60 23.11 -24.68
CA SER A 143 13.03 23.41 -24.93
C SER A 143 13.94 22.73 -23.92
#